data_AF-G6XFR8-F1
#
_entry.id   AF-G6XFR8-F1
#
_cell.length_a   1.000
_cell.length_b   1.000
_cell.length_c   1.000
_cell.angle_alpha   90.00
_cell.angle_beta   90.00
_cell.angle_gamma   90.00
#
_symmetry.space_group_name_H-M   'P 1'
#
loop_
_entity.id
_entity.type
_entity.pdbx_description
1 polymer ?
#
loop_
_entity_poly.entity_id
_entity_poly.type
_entity_poly.pdbx_seq_one_letter_code
_entity_poly.pdbx_strand_id
1 'polypeptide(L)'
;MAATRKSASFPKSRKATSLATRLGHAASVCILDVMINDRSTLIRDSAVFITLLEKIWKERNLESVQVWKELEARIELAEELRANRIRPMKGGRYRSTKLP
;
A
#
# COMPACT_ATOMS: atom_id res chain seq x y z
N MET A 1 -29.36 -5.29 6.08
CA MET A 1 -28.75 -4.14 6.81
C MET A 1 -27.25 -4.16 6.55
N ALA A 2 -26.73 -3.25 5.73
CA ALA A 2 -25.29 -3.14 5.51
C ALA A 2 -24.68 -2.40 6.71
N ALA A 3 -23.93 -3.12 7.55
CA ALA A 3 -23.18 -2.52 8.64
C ALA A 3 -22.18 -1.51 8.04
N THR A 4 -22.40 -0.23 8.29
CA THR A 4 -21.42 0.82 8.06
C THR A 4 -20.19 0.44 8.88
N ARG A 5 -19.14 -0.11 8.21
CA ARG A 5 -17.81 -0.28 8.83
C ARG A 5 -17.35 1.12 9.22
N LYS A 6 -17.64 1.52 10.45
CA LYS A 6 -17.12 2.75 11.06
C LYS A 6 -15.60 2.54 11.07
N SER A 7 -14.91 3.09 10.07
CA SER A 7 -13.47 2.94 9.94
C SER A 7 -12.83 3.42 11.23
N ALA A 8 -12.23 2.52 11.99
CA ALA A 8 -11.55 2.87 13.22
C ALA A 8 -10.43 3.85 12.87
N SER A 9 -10.59 5.12 13.25
CA SER A 9 -9.57 6.13 13.02
C SER A 9 -8.39 5.87 13.94
N PHE A 10 -7.16 5.92 13.41
CA PHE A 10 -5.97 5.87 14.25
C PHE A 10 -5.90 7.09 15.17
N PRO A 11 -5.43 6.95 16.42
CA PRO A 11 -5.17 8.09 17.29
C PRO A 11 -4.11 9.00 16.67
N LYS A 12 -4.17 10.31 16.95
CA LYS A 12 -3.11 11.23 16.48
C LYS A 12 -1.79 10.87 17.16
N SER A 13 -0.73 10.68 16.39
CA SER A 13 0.64 10.44 16.90
C SER A 13 1.60 11.35 16.15
N ARG A 14 2.33 12.22 16.88
CA ARG A 14 3.35 13.11 16.30
C ARG A 14 4.44 12.29 15.59
N LYS A 15 4.80 11.13 16.16
CA LYS A 15 5.78 10.21 15.58
C LYS A 15 5.26 9.61 14.28
N ALA A 16 4.00 9.16 14.25
CA ALA A 16 3.38 8.67 13.02
C ALA A 16 3.32 9.77 11.93
N THR A 17 2.98 11.00 12.30
CA THR A 17 3.00 12.14 11.36
C THR A 17 4.40 12.40 10.81
N SER A 18 5.42 12.42 11.66
CA SER A 18 6.82 12.61 11.23
C SER A 18 7.28 11.49 10.29
N LEU A 19 6.95 10.22 10.60
CA LEU A 19 7.24 9.10 9.72
C LEU A 19 6.52 9.22 8.37
N ALA A 20 5.25 9.64 8.37
CA ALA A 20 4.49 9.85 7.15
C ALA A 20 5.08 10.97 6.26
N THR A 21 5.54 12.08 6.85
CA THR A 21 6.25 13.13 6.11
C THR A 21 7.52 12.60 5.45
N ARG A 22 8.31 11.80 6.18
CA ARG A 22 9.53 11.18 5.66
C ARG A 22 9.23 10.16 4.55
N LEU A 23 8.16 9.38 4.69
CA LEU A 23 7.71 8.45 3.66
C LEU A 23 7.35 9.20 2.37
N GLY A 24 6.64 10.33 2.49
CA GLY A 24 6.32 11.20 1.36
C GLY A 24 7.57 11.69 0.64
N HIS A 25 8.60 12.10 1.39
CA HIS A 25 9.88 12.49 0.80
C HIS A 25 10.56 11.31 0.07
N ALA A 26 10.64 10.13 0.69
CA ALA A 26 11.22 8.94 0.06
C ALA A 26 10.48 8.54 -1.23
N ALA A 27 9.15 8.68 -1.26
CA ALA A 27 8.35 8.45 -2.46
C ALA A 27 8.71 9.44 -3.59
N SER A 28 8.87 10.72 -3.27
CA SER A 28 9.30 11.73 -4.25
C SER A 28 10.69 11.44 -4.81
N VAL A 29 11.63 10.96 -3.99
CA VAL A 29 12.98 10.57 -4.44
C VAL A 29 12.90 9.40 -5.42
N CYS A 30 12.15 8.34 -5.09
CA CYS A 30 11.95 7.21 -6.01
C CYS A 30 11.39 7.64 -7.38
N ILE A 31 10.48 8.63 -7.40
CA ILE A 31 9.94 9.19 -8.63
C ILE A 31 11.04 9.90 -9.44
N LEU A 32 11.90 10.68 -8.77
CA LEU A 32 13.02 11.35 -9.43
C LEU A 32 14.01 10.33 -10.02
N ASP A 33 14.32 9.26 -9.30
CA ASP A 33 15.21 8.20 -9.79
C ASP A 33 14.70 7.58 -11.09
N VAL A 34 13.38 7.37 -11.19
CA VAL A 34 12.74 6.92 -12.44
C VAL A 34 12.87 7.98 -13.54
N MET A 35 12.63 9.26 -13.22
CA MET A 35 12.71 10.35 -14.21
C MET A 35 14.12 10.52 -14.81
N ILE A 36 15.16 10.26 -14.02
CA ILE A 36 16.56 10.30 -14.49
C ILE A 36 17.09 8.94 -14.96
N ASN A 37 16.25 7.91 -14.97
CA ASN A 37 16.57 6.53 -15.37
C ASN A 37 17.74 5.90 -14.57
N ASP A 38 17.86 6.23 -13.28
CA ASP A 38 18.87 5.64 -12.39
C ASP A 38 18.30 4.41 -11.66
N ARG A 39 18.53 3.24 -12.26
CA ARG A 39 18.12 1.95 -11.69
C ARG A 39 18.76 1.66 -10.33
N SER A 40 20.02 2.05 -10.13
CA SER A 40 20.77 1.67 -8.94
C SER A 40 20.29 2.43 -7.71
N THR A 41 20.03 3.73 -7.89
CA THR A 41 19.51 4.61 -6.86
C THR A 41 18.06 4.27 -6.56
N LEU A 42 17.24 3.99 -7.58
CA LEU A 42 15.86 3.56 -7.40
C LEU A 42 15.73 2.32 -6.48
N ILE A 43 16.61 1.33 -6.61
CA ILE A 43 16.61 0.14 -5.73
C ILE A 43 16.86 0.55 -4.27
N ARG A 44 17.83 1.44 -4.03
CA ARG A 44 18.22 1.87 -2.69
C ARG A 44 17.12 2.71 -2.05
N ASP A 45 16.57 3.68 -2.77
CA ASP A 45 15.55 4.57 -2.24
C ASP A 45 14.19 3.88 -2.10
N SER A 46 13.89 2.89 -2.93
CA SER A 46 12.76 1.98 -2.72
C SER A 46 12.88 1.21 -1.40
N ALA A 47 14.08 0.76 -1.02
CA ALA A 47 14.29 0.08 0.26
C ALA A 47 14.06 1.05 1.45
N VAL A 48 14.48 2.31 1.33
CA VAL A 48 14.20 3.37 2.31
C VAL A 48 12.69 3.61 2.44
N PHE A 49 11.98 3.70 1.31
CA PHE A 49 10.53 3.86 1.26
C PHE A 49 9.81 2.72 2.00
N ILE A 50 10.12 1.45 1.66
CA ILE A 50 9.50 0.28 2.31
C ILE A 50 9.80 0.26 3.81
N THR A 51 11.04 0.55 4.21
CA THR A 51 11.43 0.60 5.63
C THR A 51 10.65 1.67 6.41
N LEU A 52 10.40 2.84 5.80
CA LEU A 52 9.59 3.89 6.44
C LEU A 52 8.13 3.47 6.56
N LEU A 53 7.60 2.78 5.55
CA LEU A 53 6.23 2.27 5.57
C LEU A 53 6.04 1.23 6.67
N GLU A 54 6.99 0.30 6.83
CA GLU A 54 6.99 -0.68 7.93
C GLU A 54 7.04 -0.02 9.31
N LYS A 55 7.83 1.05 9.47
CA LYS A 55 7.86 1.82 10.72
C LYS A 55 6.51 2.47 11.04
N ILE A 56 5.78 2.92 10.03
CA ILE A 56 4.42 3.45 10.20
C ILE A 56 3.47 2.34 10.62
N TRP A 57 3.52 1.16 9.98
CA TRP A 57 2.70 0.01 10.39
C TRP A 57 2.92 -0.34 11.86
N LYS A 58 4.18 -0.46 12.28
CA LYS A 58 4.55 -0.73 13.67
C LYS A 58 4.01 0.34 14.63
N GLU A 59 4.15 1.62 14.30
CA GLU A 59 3.61 2.74 15.09
C GLU A 59 2.06 2.73 15.17
N ARG A 60 1.40 2.05 14.24
CA ARG A 60 -0.06 1.87 14.20
C ARG A 60 -0.52 0.51 14.72
N ASN A 61 0.37 -0.28 15.35
CA ASN A 61 0.09 -1.63 15.81
C ASN A 61 -0.45 -2.55 14.71
N LEU A 62 0.05 -2.37 13.48
CA LEU A 62 -0.20 -3.26 12.36
C LEU A 62 1.01 -4.18 12.20
N GLU A 63 0.75 -5.48 12.07
CA GLU A 63 1.79 -6.44 11.75
C GLU A 63 2.03 -6.41 10.23
N SER A 64 3.29 -6.40 9.81
CA SER A 64 3.65 -6.39 8.38
C SER A 64 3.03 -7.57 7.63
N VAL A 65 2.96 -8.74 8.26
CA VAL A 65 2.32 -9.95 7.71
C VAL A 65 0.86 -9.72 7.31
N GLN A 66 0.11 -8.87 8.02
CA GLN A 66 -1.28 -8.57 7.69
C GLN A 66 -1.36 -7.78 6.37
N VAL A 67 -0.44 -6.84 6.15
CA VAL A 67 -0.39 -6.03 4.93
C VAL A 67 0.10 -6.87 3.74
N TRP A 68 1.09 -7.73 3.95
CA TRP A 68 1.57 -8.65 2.91
C TRP A 68 0.50 -9.66 2.49
N LYS A 69 -0.25 -10.24 3.45
CA LYS A 69 -1.41 -11.11 3.16
C LYS A 69 -2.50 -10.40 2.35
N GLU A 70 -2.80 -9.16 2.70
CA GLU A 70 -3.75 -8.34 1.92
C GLU A 70 -3.23 -8.10 0.49
N LEU A 71 -1.94 -7.88 0.30
CA LEU A 71 -1.34 -7.71 -1.02
C LEU A 71 -1.39 -9.01 -1.84
N GLU A 72 -1.03 -10.13 -1.23
CA GLU A 72 -1.09 -11.47 -1.83
C GLU A 72 -2.51 -11.81 -2.30
N ALA A 73 -3.50 -11.67 -1.43
CA ALA A 73 -4.90 -11.90 -1.78
C ALA A 73 -5.40 -11.01 -2.93
N ARG A 74 -4.89 -9.77 -3.05
CA ARG A 74 -5.21 -8.90 -4.21
C ARG A 74 -4.57 -9.38 -5.50
N ILE A 75 -3.36 -9.92 -5.43
CA ILE A 75 -2.67 -10.50 -6.59
C ILE A 75 -3.41 -11.76 -7.03
N GLU A 76 -3.70 -12.67 -6.11
CA GLU A 76 -4.48 -13.89 -6.36
C GLU A 76 -5.83 -13.58 -7.01
N LEU A 77 -6.59 -12.65 -6.43
CA LEU A 77 -7.87 -12.23 -7.02
C LEU A 77 -7.69 -11.67 -8.44
N ALA A 78 -6.66 -10.85 -8.67
CA ALA A 78 -6.41 -10.31 -10.00
C ALA A 78 -6.08 -11.41 -11.02
N GLU A 79 -5.36 -12.44 -10.61
CA GLU A 79 -5.04 -13.61 -11.42
C GLU A 79 -6.28 -14.46 -11.71
N GLU A 80 -7.11 -14.75 -10.71
CA GLU A 80 -8.38 -15.46 -10.86
C GLU A 80 -9.33 -14.75 -11.84
N LEU A 81 -9.47 -13.44 -11.71
CA LEU A 81 -10.32 -12.65 -12.61
C LEU A 81 -9.79 -12.70 -14.05
N ARG A 82 -8.47 -12.61 -14.24
CA ARG A 82 -7.84 -12.73 -15.56
C ARG A 82 -8.07 -14.12 -16.16
N ALA A 83 -7.88 -15.18 -15.39
CA ALA A 83 -8.11 -16.56 -15.83
C ALA A 83 -9.56 -16.78 -16.29
N ASN A 84 -10.52 -16.16 -15.59
CA ASN A 84 -11.95 -16.24 -15.89
C ASN A 84 -12.43 -15.22 -16.94
N ARG A 85 -11.52 -14.45 -17.56
CA ARG A 85 -11.84 -13.35 -18.51
C ARG A 85 -12.81 -12.31 -17.94
N ILE A 86 -12.83 -12.15 -16.61
CA ILE A 86 -13.67 -11.18 -15.93
C ILE A 86 -12.91 -9.86 -15.87
N ARG A 87 -13.51 -8.80 -16.43
CA ARG A 87 -12.98 -7.44 -16.31
C ARG A 87 -13.61 -6.74 -15.10
N PRO A 88 -12.89 -6.51 -13.99
CA PRO A 88 -13.42 -5.78 -12.85
C PRO A 88 -13.80 -4.34 -13.24
N MET A 89 -15.04 -3.96 -12.95
CA MET A 89 -15.61 -2.64 -13.26
C MET A 89 -15.78 -1.81 -11.99
N LYS A 90 -15.74 -0.48 -12.11
CA LYS A 90 -15.98 0.43 -10.98
C LYS A 90 -17.40 0.24 -10.46
N GLY A 91 -17.56 -0.21 -9.21
CA GLY A 91 -18.86 -0.45 -8.57
C GLY A 91 -19.44 -1.85 -8.79
N GLY A 92 -18.72 -2.73 -9.50
CA GLY A 92 -19.06 -4.15 -9.57
C GLY A 92 -18.65 -4.92 -8.32
N ARG A 93 -19.03 -6.21 -8.27
CA ARG A 93 -18.71 -7.13 -7.17
C ARG A 93 -17.21 -7.23 -6.88
N TYR A 94 -16.38 -7.06 -7.91
CA TYR A 94 -14.92 -7.03 -7.80
C TYR A 94 -14.40 -5.68 -8.26
N ARG A 95 -13.67 -4.97 -7.39
CA ARG A 95 -13.00 -3.72 -7.74
C ARG A 95 -11.52 -4.03 -7.97
N SER A 96 -10.96 -3.53 -9.08
CA SER A 96 -9.56 -3.77 -9.50
C SER A 96 -8.48 -3.50 -8.44
N THR A 97 -8.82 -2.87 -7.31
CA THR A 97 -7.90 -2.47 -6.25
C THR A 97 -8.40 -2.80 -4.83
N LYS A 98 -9.53 -3.51 -4.68
CA LYS A 98 -10.09 -3.83 -3.36
C LYS A 98 -10.65 -5.24 -3.34
N LEU A 99 -10.28 -6.00 -2.34
CA LEU A 99 -10.99 -7.22 -1.97
C LEU A 99 -12.44 -6.86 -1.58
N PRO A 100 -13.43 -7.69 -1.95
CA PRO A 100 -14.84 -7.46 -1.64
C PRO A 100 -15.15 -7.41 -0.14
#